data_AF-A0A2M7XEX2-F1
#
_entry.id   AF-A0A2M7XEX2-F1
#
_cell.length_a   1.000
_cell.length_b   1.000
_cell.length_c   1.000
_cell.angle_alpha   90.00
_cell.angle_beta   90.00
_cell.angle_gamma   90.00
#
_symmetry.space_group_name_H-M   'P 1'
#
loop_
_entity.id
_entity.type
_entity.pdbx_description
1 polymer ?
#
loop_
_entity_poly.entity_id
_entity_poly.type
_entity_poly.pdbx_seq_one_letter_code
_entity_poly.pdbx_strand_id
1 'polypeptide(L)'
;MKTMLLSKRWWLYFLLLFVIWYPVSVLLFTYYELTGNPYTYIVSNIFTPLWFLFVGFLYFRKARNDWSARFVTAFGWIFLTFLLEVLLVEPVYGYSWEIILNLEVLVSNWINVVAVLVAGVAAQMPGTLPPTPQDKIQDVIENGPKGR
;
A
#
# COMPACT_ATOMS: atom_id res chain seq x y z
N MET A 1 -25.65 4.17 -8.58
CA MET A 1 -24.19 4.32 -8.45
C MET A 1 -23.82 4.10 -6.98
N LYS A 2 -23.56 2.85 -6.56
CA LYS A 2 -23.20 2.55 -5.16
C LYS A 2 -21.73 2.96 -4.95
N THR A 3 -21.51 3.95 -4.10
CA THR A 3 -20.21 4.37 -3.57
C THR A 3 -19.55 3.21 -2.82
N MET A 4 -18.92 2.27 -3.55
CA MET A 4 -18.14 1.15 -2.99
C MET A 4 -16.78 1.60 -2.39
N LEU A 5 -16.56 2.90 -2.18
CA LEU A 5 -15.26 3.48 -1.82
C LEU A 5 -14.77 3.11 -0.40
N LEU A 6 -15.62 2.48 0.43
CA LEU A 6 -15.31 2.09 1.82
C LEU A 6 -15.86 0.68 2.12
N SER A 7 -15.51 -0.29 1.30
CA SER A 7 -15.95 -1.68 1.49
C SER A 7 -15.28 -2.33 2.70
N LYS A 8 -15.87 -3.41 3.23
CA LYS A 8 -15.24 -4.27 4.27
C LYS A 8 -13.81 -4.67 3.89
N ARG A 9 -13.56 -4.89 2.60
CA ARG A 9 -12.23 -5.21 2.08
C ARG A 9 -11.24 -4.06 2.25
N TRP A 10 -11.66 -2.82 1.96
CA TRP A 10 -10.79 -1.65 2.11
C TRP A 10 -10.26 -1.54 3.54
N TRP A 11 -11.15 -1.72 4.53
CA TRP A 11 -10.79 -1.74 5.95
C TRP A 11 -9.92 -2.93 6.35
N LEU A 12 -10.17 -4.13 5.80
CA LEU A 12 -9.36 -5.31 6.09
C LEU A 12 -7.91 -5.13 5.61
N TYR A 13 -7.72 -4.60 4.41
CA TYR A 13 -6.39 -4.33 3.87
C TYR A 13 -5.71 -3.17 4.58
N PHE A 14 -6.46 -2.14 5.01
CA PHE A 14 -5.93 -1.11 5.89
C PHE A 14 -5.46 -1.69 7.23
N LEU A 15 -6.27 -2.54 7.87
CA LEU A 15 -5.88 -3.22 9.11
C LEU A 15 -4.62 -4.06 8.92
N LEU A 16 -4.53 -4.83 7.83
CA LEU A 16 -3.33 -5.59 7.49
C LEU A 16 -2.10 -4.67 7.32
N LEU A 17 -2.30 -3.54 6.63
CA LEU A 17 -1.27 -2.53 6.46
C LEU A 17 -0.78 -2.08 7.84
N PHE A 18 -1.68 -1.61 8.69
CA PHE A 18 -1.35 -0.96 9.96
C PHE A 18 -0.79 -1.92 11.00
N VAL A 19 -1.43 -3.08 11.21
CA VAL A 19 -1.07 -4.06 12.24
C VAL A 19 0.32 -4.65 12.02
N ILE A 20 0.79 -4.73 10.76
CA ILE A 20 2.15 -5.18 10.45
C ILE A 20 3.11 -3.99 10.41
N TRP A 21 2.71 -2.89 9.76
CA TRP A 21 3.56 -1.72 9.64
C TRP A 21 3.99 -1.17 10.99
N TYR A 22 3.05 -0.98 11.92
CA TYR A 22 3.33 -0.28 13.17
C TYR A 22 4.35 -1.03 14.04
N PRO A 23 4.18 -2.34 14.38
CA PRO A 23 5.17 -3.06 15.18
C PRO A 23 6.53 -3.17 14.50
N VAL A 24 6.57 -3.37 13.17
CA VAL A 24 7.85 -3.46 12.46
C VAL A 24 8.58 -2.13 12.49
N SER A 25 7.88 -1.01 12.29
CA SER A 25 8.45 0.33 12.40
C SER A 25 8.99 0.61 13.82
N VAL A 26 8.24 0.25 14.86
CA VAL A 26 8.71 0.33 16.26
C VAL A 26 9.99 -0.47 16.44
N LEU A 27 10.02 -1.74 16.00
CA LEU A 27 11.18 -2.62 16.15
C LEU A 27 12.41 -2.09 15.42
N LEU A 28 12.24 -1.59 14.19
CA LEU A 28 13.35 -1.01 13.42
C LEU A 28 13.89 0.25 14.10
N PHE A 29 13.01 1.12 14.59
CA PHE A 29 13.42 2.31 15.32
C PHE A 29 14.15 1.97 16.62
N THR A 30 13.59 1.08 17.45
CA THR A 30 14.23 0.63 18.69
C THR A 30 15.59 -0.01 18.42
N TYR A 31 15.71 -0.85 17.39
CA TYR A 31 16.99 -1.45 17.03
C TYR A 31 18.02 -0.41 16.59
N TYR A 32 17.60 0.61 15.83
CA TYR A 32 18.46 1.70 15.41
C TYR A 32 19.01 2.47 16.63
N GLU A 33 18.13 2.86 17.56
CA GLU A 33 18.52 3.58 18.79
C GLU A 33 19.49 2.76 19.66
N LEU A 34 19.31 1.43 19.73
CA LEU A 34 20.17 0.56 20.55
C LEU A 34 21.54 0.28 19.92
N THR A 35 21.61 0.20 18.59
CA THR A 35 22.83 -0.26 17.89
C THR A 35 23.59 0.84 17.18
N GLY A 36 22.95 1.97 16.90
CA GLY A 36 23.48 3.05 16.05
C GLY A 36 23.78 2.60 14.62
N ASN A 37 23.23 1.47 14.18
CA ASN A 37 23.57 0.89 12.89
C ASN A 37 22.92 1.69 11.73
N PRO A 38 23.72 2.29 10.84
CA PRO A 38 23.18 3.11 9.75
C PRO A 38 22.32 2.31 8.75
N TYR A 39 22.56 1.00 8.61
CA TYR A 39 21.74 0.15 7.73
C TYR A 39 20.31 0.04 8.24
N THR A 40 20.09 0.07 9.55
CA THR A 40 18.72 0.02 10.12
C THR A 40 17.93 1.26 9.77
N TYR A 41 18.58 2.43 9.78
CA TYR A 41 17.96 3.68 9.33
C TYR A 41 17.56 3.63 7.85
N ILE A 42 18.39 3.04 6.99
CA ILE A 42 18.05 2.85 5.58
C ILE A 42 16.85 1.90 5.44
N VAL A 43 16.87 0.78 6.17
CA VAL A 43 15.78 -0.21 6.15
C VAL A 43 14.47 0.41 6.64
N SER A 44 14.47 1.22 7.69
CA SER A 44 13.25 1.87 8.19
C SER A 44 12.62 2.83 7.18
N ASN A 45 13.45 3.61 6.47
CA ASN A 45 13.00 4.53 5.44
C ASN A 45 12.43 3.83 4.19
N ILE A 46 12.96 2.66 3.82
CA ILE A 46 12.50 1.91 2.64
C ILE A 46 11.34 0.98 2.98
N PHE A 47 11.28 0.46 4.20
CA PHE A 47 10.26 -0.49 4.64
C PHE A 47 8.84 0.05 4.43
N THR A 48 8.57 1.27 4.91
CA THR A 48 7.24 1.87 4.84
C THR A 48 6.71 1.95 3.40
N PRO A 49 7.38 2.62 2.43
CA PRO A 49 6.87 2.69 1.06
C PRO A 49 6.76 1.33 0.39
N LEU A 50 7.69 0.40 0.63
CA LEU A 50 7.59 -0.97 0.08
C LEU A 50 6.38 -1.71 0.63
N TRP A 51 6.08 -1.56 1.93
CA TRP A 51 4.94 -2.19 2.55
C TRP A 51 3.62 -1.61 2.03
N PHE A 52 3.52 -0.28 1.90
CA PHE A 52 2.38 0.38 1.26
C PHE A 52 2.18 -0.09 -0.18
N LEU A 53 3.27 -0.21 -0.95
CA LEU A 53 3.23 -0.74 -2.32
C LEU A 53 2.72 -2.18 -2.35
N PHE A 54 3.26 -3.05 -1.49
CA PHE A 54 2.86 -4.46 -1.42
C PHE A 54 1.38 -4.63 -1.06
N VAL A 55 0.93 -4.00 0.02
CA VAL A 55 -0.47 -4.12 0.46
C VAL A 55 -1.42 -3.47 -0.55
N GLY A 56 -1.03 -2.32 -1.11
CA GLY A 56 -1.76 -1.67 -2.20
C GLY A 56 -1.91 -2.59 -3.41
N PHE A 57 -0.85 -3.31 -3.79
CA PHE A 57 -0.85 -4.20 -4.95
C PHE A 57 -1.82 -5.36 -4.74
N LEU A 58 -1.76 -5.99 -3.56
CA LEU A 58 -2.69 -7.06 -3.18
C LEU A 58 -4.15 -6.58 -3.14
N TYR A 59 -4.38 -5.36 -2.65
CA TYR A 59 -5.71 -4.77 -2.63
C TYR A 59 -6.24 -4.53 -4.05
N PHE A 60 -5.50 -3.82 -4.90
CA PHE A 60 -5.95 -3.45 -6.25
C PHE A 60 -6.07 -4.63 -7.21
N ARG A 61 -5.37 -5.75 -6.98
CA ARG A 61 -5.45 -6.96 -7.82
C ARG A 61 -6.88 -7.50 -8.00
N LYS A 62 -7.76 -7.32 -7.02
CA LYS A 62 -9.17 -7.75 -7.16
C LYS A 62 -10.18 -6.65 -6.82
N ALA A 63 -9.75 -5.40 -6.69
CA ALA A 63 -10.63 -4.26 -6.40
C ALA A 63 -10.95 -3.52 -7.70
N ARG A 64 -12.00 -2.68 -7.68
CA ARG A 64 -12.23 -1.74 -8.77
C ARG A 64 -11.03 -0.81 -8.85
N ASN A 65 -10.47 -0.69 -10.04
CA ASN A 65 -9.18 -0.07 -10.22
C ASN A 65 -9.30 1.08 -11.25
N ASP A 66 -10.04 2.11 -10.84
CA ASP A 66 -10.10 3.41 -11.50
C ASP A 66 -9.28 4.45 -10.72
N TRP A 67 -8.97 5.58 -11.36
CA TRP A 67 -8.16 6.63 -10.74
C TRP A 67 -8.78 7.15 -9.44
N SER A 68 -10.10 7.30 -9.39
CA SER A 68 -10.80 7.75 -8.18
C SER A 68 -10.61 6.78 -7.01
N ALA A 69 -10.76 5.46 -7.22
CA ALA A 69 -10.51 4.47 -6.18
C ALA A 69 -9.05 4.44 -5.72
N ARG A 70 -8.10 4.66 -6.64
CA ARG A 70 -6.67 4.78 -6.30
C ARG A 70 -6.41 5.92 -5.35
N PHE A 71 -6.88 7.12 -5.70
CA PHE A 71 -6.69 8.30 -4.86
C PHE A 71 -7.37 8.16 -3.51
N VAL A 72 -8.62 7.69 -3.46
CA VAL A 72 -9.32 7.50 -2.19
C VAL A 72 -8.60 6.48 -1.30
N THR A 73 -8.05 5.41 -1.88
CA THR A 73 -7.27 4.44 -1.11
C THR A 73 -5.95 5.03 -0.62
N ALA A 74 -5.19 5.70 -1.50
CA ALA A 74 -3.91 6.29 -1.14
C ALA A 74 -4.06 7.33 -0.02
N PHE A 75 -4.92 8.33 -0.23
CA PHE A 75 -5.14 9.37 0.77
C PHE A 75 -5.84 8.85 2.02
N GLY A 76 -6.84 7.97 1.86
CA GLY A 76 -7.59 7.44 3.00
C GLY A 76 -6.72 6.55 3.90
N TRP A 77 -5.89 5.66 3.34
CA TRP A 77 -4.98 4.85 4.16
C TRP A 77 -3.92 5.70 4.82
N ILE A 78 -3.33 6.66 4.12
CA ILE A 78 -2.29 7.52 4.71
C ILE A 78 -2.86 8.40 5.81
N PHE A 79 -4.03 9.00 5.59
CA PHE A 79 -4.72 9.77 6.62
C PHE A 79 -5.03 8.93 7.86
N LEU A 80 -5.52 7.71 7.69
CA LEU A 80 -5.79 6.81 8.82
C LEU A 80 -4.52 6.35 9.51
N THR A 81 -3.45 6.07 8.77
CA THR A 81 -2.14 5.73 9.36
C THR A 81 -1.64 6.89 10.21
N PHE A 82 -1.69 8.12 9.71
CA PHE A 82 -1.35 9.33 10.47
C PHE A 82 -2.21 9.47 11.73
N LEU A 83 -3.52 9.28 11.62
CA LEU A 83 -4.44 9.40 12.76
C LEU A 83 -4.09 8.39 13.85
N LEU A 84 -3.86 7.12 13.48
CA LEU A 84 -3.50 6.09 14.45
C LEU A 84 -2.09 6.28 15.00
N GLU A 85 -1.14 6.76 14.20
CA GLU A 85 0.22 7.08 14.64
C GLU A 85 0.21 8.21 15.68
N VAL A 86 -0.52 9.29 15.41
CA VAL A 86 -0.74 10.40 16.38
C VAL A 86 -1.31 9.89 17.70
N LEU A 87 -2.24 8.94 17.66
CA LEU A 87 -2.83 8.36 18.87
C LEU A 87 -1.86 7.45 19.64
N LEU A 88 -0.90 6.84 18.96
CA LEU A 88 0.02 5.87 19.56
C LEU A 88 1.40 6.44 19.88
N VAL A 89 1.78 7.59 19.32
CA VAL A 89 3.15 8.10 19.44
C VAL A 89 3.53 8.44 20.88
N GLU A 90 2.64 9.11 21.61
CA GLU A 90 2.84 9.47 23.00
C GLU A 90 2.88 8.23 23.93
N PRO A 91 1.90 7.31 23.90
CA PRO A 91 1.93 6.15 24.80
C PRO A 91 3.02 5.12 24.47
N VAL A 92 3.52 5.05 23.22
CA VAL A 92 4.50 4.03 22.81
C VAL A 92 5.93 4.58 22.82
N TYR A 93 6.14 5.79 22.33
CA TYR A 93 7.48 6.38 22.23
C TYR A 93 7.74 7.49 23.26
N GLY A 94 6.71 7.97 23.98
CA GLY A 94 6.84 9.06 24.95
C GLY A 94 7.05 10.43 24.32
N TYR A 95 6.88 10.58 23.00
CA TYR A 95 7.03 11.84 22.30
C TYR A 95 5.68 12.53 22.09
N SER A 96 5.70 13.88 22.07
CA SER A 96 4.51 14.69 21.73
C SER A 96 4.03 14.39 20.32
N TRP A 97 2.71 14.31 20.12
CA TRP A 97 2.10 14.12 18.79
C TRP A 97 2.47 15.20 17.77
N GLU A 98 2.91 16.37 18.23
CA GLU A 98 3.34 17.48 17.39
C GLU A 98 4.50 17.08 16.46
N ILE A 99 5.34 16.11 16.86
CA ILE A 99 6.45 15.63 16.02
C ILE A 99 5.94 14.99 14.72
N ILE A 100 4.75 14.38 14.76
CA ILE A 100 4.13 13.69 13.61
C ILE A 100 3.50 14.70 12.64
N LEU A 101 3.02 15.84 13.16
CA LEU A 101 2.40 16.90 12.36
C LEU A 101 3.41 17.91 11.81
N ASN A 102 4.70 17.63 11.89
CA ASN A 102 5.75 18.44 11.29
C ASN A 102 5.66 18.41 9.75
N LEU A 103 5.89 19.57 9.12
CA LEU A 103 5.89 19.72 7.66
C LEU A 103 6.87 18.78 6.96
N GLU A 104 8.04 18.50 7.55
CA GLU A 104 9.02 17.57 6.99
C GLU A 104 8.50 16.13 6.97
N VAL A 105 7.79 15.72 8.03
CA VAL A 105 7.15 14.39 8.12
C VAL A 105 6.03 14.29 7.10
N LEU A 106 5.22 15.33 6.96
CA LEU A 106 4.16 15.40 5.94
C LEU A 106 4.74 15.31 4.52
N VAL A 107 5.84 16.01 4.25
CA VAL A 107 6.51 15.95 2.94
C VAL A 107 7.08 14.55 2.69
N SER A 108 7.69 13.94 3.70
CA SER A 108 8.29 12.61 3.60
C SER A 108 7.25 11.52 3.32
N ASN A 109 6.01 11.70 3.77
CA ASN A 109 4.92 10.76 3.55
C ASN A 109 4.35 10.74 2.12
N TRP A 110 4.72 11.70 1.25
CA TRP A 110 4.31 11.67 -0.16
C TRP A 110 4.79 10.41 -0.89
N ILE A 111 5.92 9.85 -0.49
CA ILE A 111 6.44 8.61 -1.09
C ILE A 111 5.48 7.44 -0.87
N ASN A 112 4.76 7.42 0.26
CA ASN A 112 3.77 6.39 0.58
C ASN A 112 2.51 6.57 -0.28
N VAL A 113 2.13 7.82 -0.60
CA VAL A 113 1.04 8.11 -1.55
C VAL A 113 1.40 7.53 -2.91
N VAL A 114 2.60 7.87 -3.40
CA VAL A 114 3.11 7.38 -4.69
C VAL A 114 3.17 5.86 -4.71
N ALA A 115 3.62 5.22 -3.62
CA ALA A 115 3.67 3.77 -3.50
C ALA A 115 2.28 3.11 -3.72
N VAL A 116 1.22 3.63 -3.10
CA VAL A 116 -0.14 3.09 -3.28
C VAL A 116 -0.64 3.30 -4.71
N LEU A 117 -0.37 4.46 -5.31
CA LEU A 117 -0.75 4.76 -6.69
C LEU A 117 -0.04 3.83 -7.69
N VAL A 118 1.27 3.66 -7.54
CA VAL A 118 2.09 2.74 -8.35
C VAL A 118 1.60 1.31 -8.17
N ALA A 119 1.24 0.91 -6.96
CA ALA A 119 0.70 -0.42 -6.70
C ALA A 119 -0.62 -0.67 -7.46
N GLY A 120 -1.48 0.35 -7.54
CA GLY A 120 -2.70 0.32 -8.35
C GLY A 120 -2.44 0.14 -9.83
N VAL A 121 -1.40 0.78 -10.37
CA VAL A 121 -0.97 0.63 -11.78
C VAL A 121 -0.35 -0.75 -12.01
N ALA A 122 0.59 -1.17 -11.16
CA ALA A 122 1.30 -2.44 -11.27
C ALA A 122 0.35 -3.65 -11.19
N ALA A 123 -0.72 -3.55 -10.38
CA ALA A 123 -1.75 -4.58 -10.30
C ALA A 123 -2.54 -4.80 -11.61
N GLN A 124 -2.39 -3.91 -12.61
CA GLN A 124 -3.04 -4.02 -13.92
C GLN A 124 -2.09 -4.42 -15.05
N MET A 125 -0.78 -4.58 -14.80
CA MET A 125 0.13 -4.96 -15.88
C MET A 125 -0.34 -6.28 -16.51
N PRO A 126 -0.63 -6.29 -17.82
CA PRO A 126 -1.19 -7.44 -18.52
C PRO A 126 -0.12 -8.53 -18.62
N GLY A 127 -0.14 -9.47 -17.68
CA GLY A 127 0.73 -10.64 -17.70
C GLY A 127 0.13 -11.89 -17.04
N THR A 128 -1.08 -11.83 -16.49
CA THR A 128 -1.70 -12.96 -15.76
C THR A 128 -3.22 -13.07 -15.87
N LEU A 129 -3.87 -12.34 -16.78
CA LEU A 129 -5.28 -12.62 -17.05
C LEU A 129 -5.34 -13.87 -17.95
N PRO A 130 -6.02 -14.95 -17.53
CA PRO A 130 -6.28 -16.06 -18.43
C PRO A 130 -7.00 -15.52 -19.67
N PRO A 131 -6.68 -16.02 -20.88
CA PRO A 131 -7.29 -15.52 -22.11
C PRO A 131 -8.80 -15.57 -21.95
N THR A 132 -9.44 -14.45 -22.22
CA THR A 132 -10.89 -14.35 -22.21
C THR A 132 -11.46 -15.33 -23.24
N PRO A 133 -12.73 -15.75 -23.11
CA PRO A 133 -13.38 -16.55 -24.15
C PRO A 133 -13.27 -15.89 -25.53
N GLN A 134 -13.30 -14.55 -25.61
CA GLN A 134 -13.05 -13.83 -26.85
C GLN A 134 -11.62 -14.03 -27.37
N ASP A 135 -10.61 -13.92 -26.52
CA ASP A 135 -9.20 -14.14 -26.91
C ASP A 135 -8.97 -15.58 -27.42
N LYS A 136 -9.64 -16.57 -26.81
CA LYS A 136 -9.59 -17.97 -27.28
C LYS A 136 -10.27 -18.15 -28.64
N ILE A 137 -11.38 -17.46 -28.88
CA ILE A 137 -12.08 -17.51 -30.18
C ILE A 137 -11.22 -16.83 -31.25
N GLN A 138 -10.62 -15.69 -30.93
CA GLN A 138 -9.73 -14.95 -31.82
C GLN A 138 -8.49 -15.78 -32.20
N ASP A 139 -7.86 -16.44 -31.23
CA ASP A 139 -6.71 -17.33 -31.45
C ASP A 139 -7.07 -18.54 -32.33
N VAL A 140 -8.27 -19.12 -32.16
CA VAL A 140 -8.75 -20.20 -33.03
C VAL A 140 -9.02 -19.71 -34.46
N ILE A 141 -9.48 -18.46 -34.63
CA ILE A 141 -9.71 -17.85 -35.94
C ILE A 141 -8.38 -17.52 -36.64
N GLU A 142 -7.40 -17.00 -35.90
CA GLU A 142 -6.12 -16.54 -36.46
C GLU A 142 -5.13 -17.68 -36.70
N ASN A 143 -5.05 -18.64 -35.77
CA ASN A 143 -4.03 -19.71 -35.81
C ASN A 143 -4.61 -21.09 -36.17
N GLY A 144 -5.92 -21.16 -36.41
CA GLY A 144 -6.64 -22.41 -36.66
C GLY A 144 -6.73 -23.30 -35.42
N PRO A 145 -7.62 -24.31 -35.43
CA PRO A 145 -7.66 -25.28 -34.36
C PRO A 145 -6.35 -26.05 -34.33
N LYS A 146 -5.56 -25.87 -33.26
CA LYS A 146 -4.38 -26.72 -33.00
C LYS A 146 -4.88 -28.14 -32.71
N GLY A 147 -4.84 -28.98 -33.74
CA GLY A 147 -5.06 -30.41 -33.63
C GLY A 147 -4.10 -31.01 -32.60
N ARG A 148 -4.62 -31.89 -31.76
CA ARG A 148 -3.88 -32.62 -30.72
C ARG A 148 -2.78 -33.51 -31.31
#